data_AF-A2T7Z4-F1
#
_entry.id   AF-A2T7Z4-F1
#
_cell.length_a   1.000
_cell.length_b   1.000
_cell.length_c   1.000
_cell.angle_alpha   90.00
_cell.angle_beta   90.00
_cell.angle_gamma   90.00
#
_symmetry.space_group_name_H-M   'P 1'
#
loop_
_entity.id
_entity.type
_entity.pdbx_description
1 polymer ?
#
loop_
_entity_poly.entity_id
_entity_poly.type
_entity_poly.pdbx_seq_one_letter_code
_entity_poly.pdbx_strand_id
1 'polypeptide(L)' 'VPGLQAASHIGHLQQEAHWALCEVLEPWCPAAQGRLARVLLTASTLKSIPTSLLGDLFFRPIIGDVDIAGLLGDMLLLR' A
#
# COMPACT_ATOMS: atom_id res chain seq x y z
N VAL A 1 -14.35 -3.56 -0.60
CA VAL A 1 -13.54 -4.68 -1.13
C VAL A 1 -14.30 -5.97 -0.84
N PRO A 2 -14.63 -6.78 -1.87
CA PRO A 2 -15.31 -8.05 -1.66
C PRO A 2 -14.48 -8.98 -0.75
N GLY A 3 -15.14 -9.72 0.14
CA GLY A 3 -14.47 -10.71 1.01
C GLY A 3 -13.80 -10.17 2.28
N LEU A 4 -13.81 -8.86 2.55
CA LEU A 4 -13.32 -8.31 3.82
C LEU A 4 -14.30 -8.55 4.97
N GLN A 5 -13.90 -9.34 5.96
CA GLN A 5 -14.69 -9.61 7.17
C GLN A 5 -14.76 -8.42 8.14
N ALA A 6 -13.68 -7.63 8.24
CA ALA A 6 -13.56 -6.50 9.17
C ALA A 6 -13.59 -5.13 8.47
N ALA A 7 -14.44 -4.98 7.45
CA ALA A 7 -14.43 -3.82 6.56
C ALA A 7 -14.56 -2.46 7.28
N SER A 8 -15.44 -2.36 8.29
CA SER A 8 -15.59 -1.13 9.08
C SER A 8 -14.31 -0.80 9.85
N HIS A 9 -13.73 -1.78 10.55
CA HIS A 9 -12.51 -1.59 11.33
C HIS A 9 -11.32 -1.20 10.44
N ILE A 10 -11.16 -1.86 9.29
CA ILE A 10 -10.13 -1.51 8.29
C ILE A 10 -10.31 -0.08 7.78
N GLY A 11 -11.57 0.34 7.54
CA GLY A 11 -11.88 1.71 7.15
C GLY A 11 -11.47 2.74 8.22
N HIS A 12 -11.73 2.45 9.49
CA HIS A 12 -11.28 3.31 10.60
C HIS A 12 -9.75 3.42 10.67
N LEU A 13 -9.03 2.29 10.59
CA LEU A 13 -7.57 2.30 10.58
C LEU A 13 -6.99 3.10 9.40
N GLN A 14 -7.61 2.98 8.21
CA GLN A 14 -7.21 3.77 7.05
C GLN A 14 -7.43 5.28 7.29
N GLN A 15 -8.54 5.65 7.92
CA GLN A 15 -8.85 7.05 8.23
C GLN A 15 -7.86 7.64 9.24
N GLU A 16 -7.52 6.90 10.29
CA GLU A 16 -6.53 7.31 11.30
C GLU A 16 -5.16 7.53 10.66
N ALA A 17 -4.70 6.60 9.82
CA ALA A 17 -3.43 6.74 9.10
C ALA A 17 -3.44 7.96 8.16
N HIS A 18 -4.57 8.26 7.52
CA HIS A 18 -4.71 9.45 6.68
C HIS A 18 -4.61 10.75 7.48
N TRP A 19 -5.27 10.84 8.64
CA TRP A 19 -5.17 12.01 9.51
C TRP A 19 -3.74 12.24 10.02
N ALA A 20 -3.08 11.19 10.51
CA ALA A 20 -1.69 11.27 10.93
C ALA A 20 -0.76 11.73 9.78
N LEU A 21 -1.03 11.29 8.55
CA LEU A 21 -0.28 11.75 7.38
C LEU A 21 -0.50 13.24 7.11
N CYS A 22 -1.73 13.74 7.21
CA CYS A 22 -2.03 15.16 7.07
C CYS A 22 -1.31 15.98 8.14
N GLU A 23 -1.37 15.57 9.41
CA GLU A 23 -0.71 16.28 10.53
C GLU A 23 0.81 16.41 10.32
N VAL A 24 1.46 15.38 9.78
CA VAL A 24 2.91 15.39 9.50
C VAL A 24 3.25 16.23 8.25
N LEU A 25 2.35 16.27 7.26
CA LEU A 25 2.61 16.89 5.95
C LEU A 25 2.02 18.28 5.76
N GLU A 26 1.18 18.75 6.69
CA GLU A 26 0.69 20.13 6.78
C GLU A 26 1.49 20.94 7.83
N PRO A 27 2.79 21.25 7.63
CA PRO A 27 3.37 22.38 8.34
C PRO A 27 2.74 23.68 7.79
N TRP A 28 2.71 24.70 8.64
CA TRP A 28 2.02 25.99 8.50
C TRP A 28 2.55 26.90 7.37
N CYS A 29 3.15 26.34 6.32
CA CYS A 29 3.77 27.05 5.21
C CYS A 29 3.05 26.72 3.88
N PRO A 30 2.62 27.73 3.10
CA PRO A 30 1.95 27.53 1.81
C PRO A 30 2.74 26.66 0.80
N ALA A 31 4.08 26.61 0.91
CA ALA A 31 4.91 25.77 0.06
C ALA A 31 4.75 24.26 0.33
N ALA A 32 4.19 23.87 1.48
CA ALA A 32 3.98 22.47 1.85
C ALA A 32 2.64 21.90 1.35
N GLN A 33 1.71 22.75 0.91
CA GLN A 33 0.32 22.37 0.58
C GLN A 33 0.22 21.39 -0.62
N GLY A 34 1.24 21.34 -1.48
CA GLY A 34 1.33 20.37 -2.58
C GLY A 34 1.93 19.01 -2.21
N ARG A 35 2.54 18.86 -1.01
CA ARG A 35 3.24 17.64 -0.61
C ARG A 35 2.27 16.49 -0.36
N LEU A 36 1.18 16.73 0.37
CA LEU A 36 0.15 15.74 0.62
C LEU A 36 -0.45 15.23 -0.69
N ALA A 37 -0.85 16.15 -1.58
CA ALA A 37 -1.40 15.81 -2.89
C ALA A 37 -0.42 14.96 -3.72
N ARG A 38 0.87 15.31 -3.72
CA ARG A 38 1.90 14.54 -4.42
C ARG A 38 2.04 13.14 -3.85
N VAL A 39 2.10 12.99 -2.52
CA VAL A 39 2.20 11.68 -1.85
C VAL A 39 0.98 10.81 -2.17
N LEU A 40 -0.23 11.36 -2.07
CA LEU A 40 -1.46 10.63 -2.37
C LEU A 40 -1.54 10.23 -3.85
N LEU A 41 -1.11 11.11 -4.76
CA LEU A 41 -1.06 10.81 -6.18
C LEU A 41 -0.05 9.71 -6.47
N THR A 42 1.17 9.79 -5.92
CA THR A 42 2.17 8.71 -6.03
C THR A 42 1.62 7.39 -5.50
N ALA A 43 1.03 7.38 -4.30
CA ALA A 43 0.41 6.18 -3.74
C ALA A 43 -0.71 5.61 -4.62
N SER A 44 -1.49 6.47 -5.29
CA SER A 44 -2.49 6.06 -6.26
C SER A 44 -1.86 5.40 -7.49
N THR A 45 -0.77 5.95 -8.02
CA THR A 45 -0.07 5.37 -9.17
C THR A 45 0.54 4.00 -8.88
N LEU A 46 0.87 3.70 -7.61
CA LEU A 46 1.33 2.35 -7.24
C LEU A 46 0.26 1.28 -7.48
N LYS A 47 -1.03 1.63 -7.37
CA LYS A 47 -2.14 0.68 -7.58
C LYS A 47 -2.29 0.24 -9.04
N SER A 48 -1.75 0.99 -10.00
CA SER A 48 -1.78 0.62 -11.42
C SER A 48 -0.60 -0.26 -11.85
N ILE A 49 0.36 -0.53 -10.95
CA ILE A 49 1.49 -1.41 -11.26
C ILE A 49 0.99 -2.86 -11.24
N PRO A 50 1.15 -3.64 -12.33
CA PRO A 50 0.77 -5.04 -12.34
C PRO A 50 1.57 -5.84 -11.31
N THR A 51 0.90 -6.64 -10.49
CA THR A 51 1.57 -7.49 -9.50
C THR A 51 2.45 -8.56 -10.15
N SER A 52 2.09 -9.05 -11.34
CA SER A 52 2.90 -9.96 -12.14
C SER A 52 4.26 -9.36 -12.52
N LEU A 53 4.28 -8.07 -12.86
CA LEU A 53 5.51 -7.34 -13.18
C LEU A 53 6.46 -7.31 -11.96
N LEU A 54 5.92 -7.20 -10.75
CA LEU A 54 6.74 -7.26 -9.53
C LEU A 54 7.38 -8.64 -9.37
N GLY A 55 6.62 -9.71 -9.61
CA GLY A 55 7.12 -11.09 -9.63
C GLY A 55 8.27 -11.29 -10.60
N ASP A 56 8.08 -10.90 -11.86
CA ASP A 56 9.08 -11.06 -12.92
C ASP A 56 10.35 -10.23 -12.67
N LEU A 57 10.22 -8.99 -12.14
CA LEU A 57 11.36 -8.11 -11.94
C LEU A 57 12.18 -8.42 -10.67
N PHE A 58 11.51 -8.78 -9.57
CA PHE A 58 12.16 -8.83 -8.25
C PHE A 58 12.28 -10.23 -7.66
N PHE A 59 11.42 -11.18 -8.04
CA PHE A 59 11.40 -12.51 -7.42
C PHE A 59 11.94 -13.58 -8.36
N ARG A 60 11.42 -13.63 -9.58
CA ARG A 60 11.77 -14.64 -10.59
C ARG A 60 13.28 -14.78 -10.85
N PRO A 61 14.08 -13.70 -10.90
CA PRO A 61 15.51 -13.82 -11.12
C PRO A 61 16.29 -14.47 -9.97
N ILE A 62 15.72 -14.50 -8.76
CA ILE A 62 16.42 -14.95 -7.54
C ILE A 62 15.94 -16.33 -7.11
N ILE A 63 14.62 -16.54 -7.11
CA ILE A 63 13.98 -17.74 -6.54
C ILE A 63 13.13 -18.52 -7.55
N GLY A 64 13.11 -18.10 -8.82
CA GLY A 64 12.27 -18.72 -9.85
C GLY A 64 10.81 -18.32 -9.76
N ASP A 65 9.94 -19.07 -10.43
CA ASP A 65 8.50 -18.79 -10.43
C ASP A 65 7.94 -18.90 -9.00
N VAL A 66 7.23 -17.88 -8.54
CA VAL A 66 6.74 -17.80 -7.16
C VAL A 66 5.30 -17.28 -7.12
N ASP A 67 4.46 -18.00 -6.38
CA ASP A 67 3.19 -17.46 -5.93
C ASP A 67 3.45 -16.50 -4.75
N ILE A 68 3.49 -15.20 -5.04
CA ILE A 68 3.76 -14.16 -4.03
C ILE A 68 2.70 -14.18 -2.92
N ALA A 69 1.43 -14.46 -3.26
CA ALA A 69 0.36 -14.50 -2.28
C ALA A 69 0.53 -15.70 -1.34
N GLY A 70 0.85 -16.88 -1.89
CA GLY A 70 1.20 -18.07 -1.11
C GLY A 70 2.40 -17.85 -0.20
N LEU A 71 3.48 -17.28 -0.73
CA LEU A 71 4.69 -16.95 0.05
C LEU A 71 4.39 -16.01 1.23
N LEU A 72 3.57 -14.98 1.02
CA LEU A 72 3.14 -14.08 2.09
C LEU A 72 2.26 -14.82 3.11
N GLY A 73 1.41 -15.75 2.66
CA GLY A 73 0.65 -16.62 3.54
C GLY A 73 1.55 -17.43 4.48
N ASP A 74 2.57 -18.08 3.93
CA ASP A 74 3.56 -18.84 4.70
C ASP A 74 4.32 -17.95 5.70
N MET A 75 4.75 -16.75 5.28
CA MET A 75 5.45 -15.80 6.15
C MET A 75 4.59 -15.28 7.29
N LEU A 76 3.29 -15.08 7.04
CA LEU A 76 2.32 -14.60 8.02
C LEU A 76 1.67 -15.73 8.83
N LEU A 77 2.08 -16.99 8.60
CA LEU A 77 1.51 -18.19 9.21
C LEU A 77 0.00 -18.31 8.98
N LEU A 78 -0.48 -17.82 7.83
CA LEU A 78 -1.86 -17.95 7.39
C LEU A 78 -2.03 -19.36 6.79
N ARG A 79 -2.85 -20.18 7.44
CA ARG A 79 -3.24 -21.51 6.96
C ARG A 79 -4.44 -21.45 6.02
#